data_AF-A0AAJ0EZX1-F1
#
_entry.id   AF-A0AAJ0EZX1-F1
#
_cell.length_a   1.000
_cell.length_b   1.000
_cell.length_c   1.000
_cell.angle_alpha   90.00
_cell.angle_beta   90.00
_cell.angle_gamma   90.00
#
_symmetry.space_group_name_H-M   'P 1'
#
loop_
_entity.id
_entity.type
_entity.pdbx_description
1 polymer ?
#
loop_
_entity_poly.entity_id
_entity_poly.type
_entity_poly.pdbx_seq_one_letter_code
_entity_poly.pdbx_strand_id
1 'polypeptide(L)'
;MSDDDFSWYWPFSVPDIQESTRPFMPEQTLCISCDTRRARVCAFQAGKENDASLYNDENKIGVLRLHHKDQLESFPSLDAGWAAAKEVELMAICRVRNYERTFDDIRPIAATEEYVVLWVEWIDGVAYRLASGHADKAAWEGLPLEDVSLILG
;
A
#
# COMPACT_ATOMS: atom_id res chain seq x y z
N MET A 1 19.09 -40.06 7.80
CA MET A 1 19.30 -38.61 7.68
C MET A 1 18.09 -38.12 6.92
N SER A 2 17.17 -37.48 7.63
CA SER A 2 15.93 -36.95 7.05
C SER A 2 16.28 -35.66 6.33
N ASP A 3 16.17 -35.69 5.00
CA ASP A 3 16.13 -34.48 4.19
C ASP A 3 14.84 -33.74 4.59
N ASP A 4 15.01 -32.63 5.30
CA ASP A 4 13.94 -31.68 5.58
C ASP A 4 13.44 -31.17 4.22
N ASP A 5 12.26 -31.67 3.84
CA ASP A 5 11.48 -31.23 2.70
C ASP A 5 11.19 -29.74 2.88
N PHE A 6 11.91 -28.88 2.15
CA PHE A 6 11.59 -27.47 2.05
C PHE A 6 10.27 -27.33 1.28
N SER A 7 9.14 -27.43 1.97
CA SER A 7 7.82 -27.19 1.40
C SER A 7 7.67 -25.70 1.10
N TRP A 8 8.21 -25.25 -0.03
CA TRP A 8 7.99 -23.90 -0.53
C TRP A 8 6.53 -23.78 -0.98
N TYR A 9 5.78 -22.93 -0.29
CA TYR A 9 4.40 -22.62 -0.65
C TYR A 9 4.38 -21.46 -1.64
N TRP A 10 3.84 -21.73 -2.83
CA TRP A 10 3.50 -20.70 -3.80
C TRP A 10 2.02 -20.33 -3.67
N PRO A 11 1.65 -19.05 -3.80
CA PRO A 11 0.26 -18.61 -3.69
C PRO A 11 -0.64 -19.06 -4.86
N PHE A 12 -0.05 -19.71 -5.87
CA PHE A 12 -0.73 -20.36 -6.98
C PHE A 12 -0.05 -21.69 -7.26
N SER A 13 -0.78 -22.65 -7.83
CA SER A 13 -0.22 -23.96 -8.20
C SER A 13 0.85 -23.80 -9.27
N VAL A 14 2.11 -24.02 -8.90
CA VAL A 14 3.23 -24.10 -9.84
C VAL A 14 3.32 -25.55 -10.32
N PRO A 15 3.24 -25.82 -11.63
CA PRO A 15 3.44 -27.17 -12.16
C PRO A 15 4.86 -27.67 -11.86
N ASP A 16 5.02 -28.97 -11.58
CA ASP A 16 6.33 -29.57 -11.35
C ASP A 16 7.24 -29.39 -12.57
N ILE A 17 8.42 -28.80 -12.34
CA ILE A 17 9.44 -28.59 -13.36
C ILE A 17 10.25 -29.87 -13.51
N GLN A 18 10.16 -30.51 -14.67
CA GLN A 18 10.97 -31.67 -15.05
C GLN A 18 12.18 -31.20 -15.87
N GLU A 19 13.23 -32.02 -16.01
CA GLU A 19 14.40 -31.68 -16.84
C GLU A 19 14.03 -31.38 -18.31
N SER A 20 12.93 -31.95 -18.80
CA SER A 20 12.40 -31.70 -20.14
C SER A 20 11.51 -30.45 -20.24
N THR A 21 11.18 -29.79 -19.13
CA THR A 21 10.32 -28.60 -19.12
C THR A 21 11.07 -27.45 -19.79
N ARG A 22 10.57 -27.04 -20.95
CA ARG A 22 11.14 -25.90 -21.68
C ARG A 22 10.92 -24.61 -20.89
N PRO A 23 11.86 -23.65 -20.96
CA PRO A 23 11.63 -22.32 -20.41
C PRO A 23 10.34 -21.74 -20.99
N PHE A 24 9.38 -21.46 -20.11
CA PHE A 24 8.13 -20.81 -20.45
C PHE A 24 8.13 -19.46 -19.76
N MET A 25 8.19 -18.39 -20.55
CA MET A 25 7.92 -17.06 -20.06
C MET A 25 6.44 -16.79 -20.37
N PRO A 26 5.55 -16.71 -19.37
CA PRO A 26 4.18 -16.29 -19.62
C PRO A 26 4.20 -14.92 -20.28
N GLU A 27 3.24 -14.68 -21.17
CA GLU A 27 3.04 -13.34 -21.71
C GLU A 27 2.87 -12.38 -20.52
N GLN A 28 3.75 -11.39 -20.42
CA GLN A 28 3.69 -10.43 -19.31
C GLN A 28 2.39 -9.66 -19.46
N THR A 29 1.47 -9.85 -18.52
CA THR A 29 0.24 -9.06 -18.48
C THR A 29 0.64 -7.60 -18.37
N LEU A 30 0.17 -6.77 -19.31
CA LEU A 30 0.45 -5.34 -19.33
C LEU A 30 -0.06 -4.62 -18.07
N CYS A 31 -1.02 -5.22 -17.36
CA CYS A 31 -1.62 -4.68 -16.15
C CYS A 31 -1.44 -5.64 -14.95
N ILE A 32 -1.23 -5.06 -13.78
CA ILE A 32 -1.32 -5.77 -12.50
C ILE A 32 -2.77 -5.69 -12.07
N SER A 33 -3.45 -6.83 -11.89
CA SER A 33 -4.81 -6.85 -11.36
C SER A 33 -4.92 -7.64 -10.07
N CYS A 34 -5.72 -7.13 -9.12
CA CYS A 34 -6.03 -7.83 -7.88
C CYS A 34 -7.34 -7.32 -7.28
N ASP A 35 -8.02 -8.19 -6.52
CA ASP A 35 -9.08 -7.74 -5.63
C ASP A 35 -8.44 -7.20 -4.35
N THR A 36 -8.84 -5.99 -3.96
CA THR A 36 -8.33 -5.32 -2.78
C THR A 36 -9.42 -4.47 -2.12
N ARG A 37 -9.06 -3.75 -1.06
CA ARG A 37 -9.95 -2.80 -0.39
C ARG A 37 -9.52 -1.37 -0.67
N ARG A 38 -10.51 -0.51 -0.87
CA ARG A 38 -10.35 0.94 -0.97
C ARG A 38 -10.93 1.68 0.23
N ALA A 39 -10.42 2.87 0.46
CA ALA A 39 -10.94 3.84 1.43
C ALA A 39 -10.80 5.27 0.88
N ARG A 40 -11.65 6.18 1.36
CA ARG A 40 -11.50 7.62 1.12
C ARG A 40 -11.10 8.31 2.40
N VAL A 41 -10.08 9.15 2.33
CA VAL A 41 -9.49 9.80 3.50
C VAL A 41 -9.10 11.24 3.18
N CYS A 42 -8.94 12.05 4.22
CA CYS A 42 -8.48 13.43 4.10
C CYS A 42 -6.95 13.49 4.06
N ALA A 43 -6.40 14.39 3.26
CA ALA A 43 -4.96 14.56 3.12
C ALA A 43 -4.55 16.04 3.18
N PHE A 44 -3.42 16.29 3.84
CA PHE A 44 -2.79 17.60 4.00
C PHE A 44 -1.30 17.51 3.74
N GLN A 45 -0.66 18.63 3.38
CA GLN A 45 0.79 18.70 3.20
C GLN A 45 1.53 18.35 4.50
N ALA A 46 2.59 17.55 4.39
CA ALA A 46 3.50 17.22 5.48
C ALA A 46 4.79 18.06 5.40
N GLY A 47 4.65 19.39 5.42
CA GLY A 47 5.68 20.39 5.72
C GLY A 47 6.99 20.41 4.90
N LYS A 48 7.83 19.36 4.98
CA LYS A 48 9.23 19.41 4.57
C LYS A 48 9.59 18.54 3.35
N GLU A 49 8.79 17.53 3.04
CA GLU A 49 9.04 16.61 1.92
C GLU A 49 7.87 16.61 0.92
N ASN A 50 7.96 15.80 -0.13
CA ASN A 50 6.85 15.57 -1.07
C ASN A 50 5.79 14.65 -0.44
N ASP A 51 5.51 14.84 0.84
CA ASP A 51 4.69 13.94 1.62
C ASP A 51 3.37 14.63 1.96
N ALA A 52 2.28 13.87 1.91
CA ALA A 52 0.98 14.28 2.43
C ALA A 52 0.62 13.37 3.62
N SER A 53 0.23 13.97 4.74
CA SER A 53 -0.28 13.23 5.89
C SER A 53 -1.74 12.84 5.64
N LEU A 54 -2.05 11.57 5.89
CA LEU A 54 -3.38 10.98 5.72
C LEU A 54 -4.13 10.99 7.05
N TYR A 55 -5.43 11.30 7.00
CA TYR A 55 -6.28 11.44 8.17
C TYR A 55 -7.66 10.81 7.99
N ASN A 56 -8.15 10.21 9.06
CA ASN A 56 -9.54 9.83 9.24
C ASN A 56 -10.12 10.66 10.37
N ASP A 57 -10.97 11.63 10.02
CA ASP A 57 -11.30 12.77 10.89
C ASP A 57 -9.99 13.33 11.48
N GLU A 58 -9.92 13.61 12.78
CA GLU A 58 -8.73 14.19 13.41
C GLU A 58 -7.57 13.20 13.65
N ASN A 59 -7.75 11.92 13.31
CA ASN A 59 -6.73 10.89 13.56
C ASN A 59 -5.82 10.73 12.35
N LYS A 60 -4.51 10.97 12.54
CA LYS A 60 -3.52 10.66 11.51
C LYS A 60 -3.41 9.15 11.35
N ILE A 61 -3.60 8.66 10.13
CA ILE A 61 -3.58 7.22 9.83
C ILE A 61 -2.34 6.79 9.04
N GLY A 62 -1.62 7.72 8.41
CA GLY A 62 -0.54 7.36 7.51
C GLY A 62 0.08 8.54 6.76
N VAL A 63 0.87 8.21 5.74
CA VAL A 63 1.56 9.17 4.87
C VAL A 63 1.53 8.68 3.43
N LEU A 64 1.23 9.58 2.50
CA LEU A 64 1.47 9.43 1.07
C LEU A 64 2.76 10.12 0.69
N ARG A 65 3.59 9.46 -0.11
CA ARG A 65 4.74 10.06 -0.76
C ARG A 65 4.41 10.35 -2.22
N LEU A 66 4.28 11.62 -2.54
CA LEU A 66 3.96 12.15 -3.85
C LEU A 66 5.19 12.07 -4.78
N HIS A 67 4.95 11.87 -6.07
CA HIS A 67 6.03 11.77 -7.05
C HIS A 67 6.71 13.13 -7.32
N HIS A 68 5.93 14.21 -7.32
CA HIS A 68 6.41 15.54 -7.67
C HIS A 68 6.02 16.59 -6.62
N LYS A 69 6.85 17.65 -6.51
CA LYS A 69 6.55 18.81 -5.66
C LYS A 69 5.29 19.54 -6.11
N ASP A 70 5.05 19.59 -7.42
CA ASP A 70 3.89 20.27 -7.99
C ASP A 70 2.57 19.60 -7.56
N GLN A 71 2.59 18.27 -7.31
CA GLN A 71 1.44 17.58 -6.73
C GLN A 71 1.16 18.03 -5.29
N LEU A 72 2.20 18.39 -4.53
CA LEU A 72 2.07 18.87 -3.15
C LEU A 72 1.27 20.18 -3.08
N GLU A 73 1.43 21.05 -4.07
CA GLU A 73 0.68 22.32 -4.15
C GLU A 73 -0.84 22.11 -4.20
N SER A 74 -1.28 20.94 -4.68
CA SER A 74 -2.71 20.58 -4.70
C SER A 74 -3.27 20.15 -3.34
N PHE A 75 -2.42 19.92 -2.34
CA PHE A 75 -2.83 19.59 -0.98
C PHE A 75 -2.84 20.86 -0.12
N PRO A 76 -3.85 21.06 0.73
CA PRO A 76 -3.89 22.15 1.70
C PRO A 76 -2.86 21.95 2.83
N SER A 77 -2.44 23.04 3.48
CA SER A 77 -1.80 22.94 4.80
C SER A 77 -2.84 22.58 5.87
N LEU A 78 -2.42 21.93 6.96
CA LEU A 78 -3.34 21.59 8.06
C LEU A 78 -3.97 22.85 8.69
N ASP A 79 -3.24 23.97 8.71
CA ASP A 79 -3.71 25.25 9.24
C ASP A 79 -4.87 25.87 8.42
N ALA A 80 -5.09 25.42 7.18
CA ALA A 80 -6.23 25.83 6.37
C ALA A 80 -7.56 25.24 6.87
N GLY A 81 -7.50 24.25 7.76
CA GLY A 81 -8.65 23.60 8.38
C GLY A 81 -9.27 22.47 7.55
N TRP A 82 -10.11 21.67 8.21
CA TRP A 82 -10.71 20.45 7.64
C TRP A 82 -11.61 20.68 6.42
N ALA A 83 -12.21 21.87 6.29
CA ALA A 83 -13.02 22.21 5.13
C ALA A 83 -12.20 22.32 3.83
N ALA A 84 -10.89 22.58 3.94
CA ALA A 84 -9.98 22.64 2.81
C ALA A 84 -9.34 21.29 2.47
N ALA A 85 -9.55 20.26 3.30
CA ALA A 85 -8.92 18.95 3.19
C ALA A 85 -9.09 18.36 1.78
N LYS A 86 -8.01 17.79 1.24
CA LYS A 86 -8.10 17.05 -0.02
C LYS A 86 -8.54 15.63 0.26
N GLU A 87 -9.69 15.25 -0.29
CA GLU A 87 -10.11 13.84 -0.30
C GLU A 87 -9.24 13.06 -1.30
N VAL A 88 -8.71 11.91 -0.87
CA VAL A 88 -7.96 10.98 -1.71
C VAL A 88 -8.53 9.57 -1.60
N GLU A 89 -8.61 8.87 -2.73
CA GLU A 89 -9.01 7.46 -2.79
C GLU A 89 -7.75 6.59 -2.68
N LEU A 90 -7.71 5.74 -1.66
CA LEU A 90 -6.58 4.86 -1.35
C LEU A 90 -6.94 3.41 -1.56
N MET A 91 -5.98 2.64 -2.10
CA MET A 91 -6.11 1.20 -2.34
C MET A 91 -5.00 0.49 -1.61
N ALA A 92 -5.35 -0.50 -0.77
CA ALA A 92 -4.33 -1.35 -0.17
C ALA A 92 -3.68 -2.24 -1.25
N ILE A 93 -2.37 -2.45 -1.16
CA ILE A 93 -1.64 -3.36 -2.07
C ILE A 93 -1.13 -4.56 -1.31
N CYS A 94 -0.49 -4.32 -0.17
CA CYS A 94 -0.03 -5.39 0.68
C CYS A 94 0.00 -4.94 2.14
N ARG A 95 -0.04 -5.93 3.03
CA ARG A 95 0.23 -5.74 4.46
C ARG A 95 1.69 -6.06 4.72
N VAL A 96 2.37 -5.16 5.40
CA VAL A 96 3.77 -5.28 5.79
C VAL A 96 3.85 -5.37 7.30
N ARG A 97 4.75 -6.20 7.78
CA ARG A 97 5.09 -6.30 9.21
C ARG A 97 6.55 -5.93 9.36
N ASN A 98 6.80 -4.81 10.01
CA ASN A 98 8.15 -4.32 10.28
C ASN A 98 8.60 -4.83 11.64
N TYR A 99 9.85 -5.24 11.74
CA TYR A 99 10.46 -5.73 12.98
C TYR A 99 11.62 -4.82 13.34
N GLU A 100 11.53 -4.14 14.48
CA GLU A 100 12.61 -3.31 14.97
C GLU A 100 13.42 -4.05 16.03
N ARG A 101 14.72 -4.22 15.78
CA ARG A 101 15.65 -4.66 16.82
C ARG A 101 15.88 -3.48 17.76
N THR A 102 15.36 -3.59 18.97
CA THR A 102 15.87 -2.76 20.06
C THR A 102 17.24 -3.29 20.44
N PHE A 103 18.25 -2.43 20.58
CA PHE A 103 19.63 -2.79 20.96
C PHE A 103 19.75 -3.39 22.38
N ASP A 104 18.62 -3.71 23.01
CA ASP A 104 18.48 -4.09 24.39
C ASP A 104 17.85 -5.49 24.40
N ASP A 105 18.67 -6.53 24.57
CA ASP A 105 18.35 -7.97 24.43
C ASP A 105 17.20 -8.47 25.34
N ILE A 106 16.62 -7.60 26.17
CA ILE A 106 15.60 -7.90 27.17
C ILE A 106 14.19 -7.51 26.67
N ARG A 107 14.08 -6.70 25.60
CA ARG A 107 12.77 -6.27 25.08
C ARG A 107 12.32 -7.14 23.91
N PRO A 108 11.03 -7.52 23.85
CA PRO A 108 10.50 -8.20 22.67
C PRO A 108 10.67 -7.31 21.43
N ILE A 109 10.98 -7.93 20.29
CA ILE A 109 11.04 -7.26 18.99
C ILE A 109 9.70 -6.56 18.79
N ALA A 110 9.71 -5.22 18.76
CA ALA A 110 8.52 -4.46 18.45
C ALA A 110 8.17 -4.74 16.99
N ALA A 111 6.96 -5.24 16.75
CA ALA A 111 6.46 -5.45 15.41
C ALA A 111 5.36 -4.44 15.14
N THR A 112 5.57 -3.55 14.16
CA THR A 112 4.51 -2.70 13.63
C THR A 112 3.92 -3.35 12.39
N GLU A 113 2.63 -3.11 12.15
CA GLU A 113 1.94 -3.60 10.96
C GLU A 113 1.31 -2.43 10.24
N GLU A 114 1.51 -2.39 8.93
CA GLU A 114 1.05 -1.31 8.06
C GLU A 114 0.49 -1.89 6.77
N TYR A 115 -0.42 -1.16 6.13
CA TYR A 115 -0.80 -1.40 4.75
C TYR A 115 0.00 -0.46 3.84
N VAL A 116 0.65 -0.99 2.82
CA VAL A 116 1.13 -0.19 1.68
C VAL A 116 -0.08 0.17 0.86
N VAL A 117 -0.25 1.47 0.59
CA VAL A 117 -1.40 2.01 -0.14
C VAL A 117 -0.97 2.76 -1.40
N LEU A 118 -1.83 2.75 -2.42
CA LEU A 118 -1.71 3.63 -3.58
C LEU A 118 -2.81 4.68 -3.55
N TRP A 119 -2.46 5.91 -3.91
CA TRP A 119 -3.43 6.89 -4.38
C TRP A 119 -3.47 6.81 -5.89
N VAL A 120 -4.67 6.64 -6.46
CA VAL A 120 -4.87 6.45 -7.89
C VAL A 120 -5.92 7.39 -8.45
N GLU A 121 -5.89 7.58 -9.76
CA GLU A 121 -7.00 8.09 -10.55
C GLU A 121 -7.54 6.99 -11.47
N TRP A 122 -8.85 7.03 -11.76
CA TRP A 122 -9.48 6.06 -12.65
C TRP A 122 -9.73 6.67 -14.02
N ILE A 123 -9.25 6.01 -15.07
CA ILE A 123 -9.50 6.37 -16.47
C ILE A 123 -9.99 5.10 -17.16
N ASP A 124 -11.23 5.12 -17.66
CA ASP A 124 -11.87 4.00 -18.35
C ASP A 124 -11.79 2.65 -17.60
N GLY A 125 -11.88 2.70 -16.27
CA GLY A 125 -11.83 1.50 -15.41
C GLY A 125 -10.41 1.00 -15.11
N VAL A 126 -9.38 1.70 -15.58
CA VAL A 126 -7.97 1.44 -15.26
C VAL A 126 -7.49 2.46 -14.22
N ALA A 127 -6.83 1.97 -13.18
CA ALA A 127 -6.24 2.79 -12.14
C ALA A 127 -4.82 3.22 -12.53
N TYR A 128 -4.56 4.52 -12.48
CA TYR A 128 -3.26 5.12 -12.70
C TYR A 128 -2.70 5.64 -11.38
N ARG A 129 -1.49 5.21 -11.03
CA ARG A 129 -0.87 5.59 -9.76
C ARG A 129 -0.48 7.07 -9.74
N LEU A 130 -1.07 7.82 -8.82
CA LEU A 130 -0.71 9.19 -8.53
C LEU A 130 0.38 9.29 -7.45
N ALA A 131 0.33 8.42 -6.45
CA ALA A 131 1.30 8.33 -5.36
C ALA A 131 1.25 6.96 -4.64
N SER A 132 2.21 6.71 -3.76
CA SER A 132 2.21 5.54 -2.87
C SER A 132 2.54 5.93 -1.44
N GLY A 133 2.08 5.16 -0.47
CA GLY A 133 2.28 5.46 0.93
C GLY A 133 2.08 4.25 1.83
N HIS A 134 1.90 4.54 3.11
CA HIS A 134 1.56 3.55 4.10
C HIS A 134 0.47 4.09 5.05
N ALA A 135 -0.32 3.17 5.59
CA ALA A 135 -1.28 3.43 6.65
C ALA A 135 -1.07 2.43 7.80
N ASP A 136 -1.14 2.90 9.04
CA ASP A 136 -1.18 2.02 10.21
C ASP A 136 -2.32 1.01 10.06
N LYS A 137 -2.04 -0.26 10.39
CA LYS A 137 -3.01 -1.33 10.19
C LYS A 137 -4.31 -1.11 10.96
N ALA A 138 -4.24 -0.77 12.25
CA ALA A 138 -5.43 -0.64 13.08
C ALA A 138 -6.27 0.56 12.63
N ALA A 139 -5.61 1.66 12.27
CA ALA A 139 -6.27 2.83 11.70
C ALA A 139 -6.94 2.53 10.35
N TRP A 140 -6.25 1.81 9.44
CA TRP A 140 -6.78 1.40 8.14
C TRP A 140 -7.99 0.47 8.27
N GLU A 141 -7.91 -0.55 9.13
CA GLU A 141 -8.98 -1.52 9.35
C GLU A 141 -10.22 -0.89 10.02
N GLY A 142 -10.06 0.28 10.66
CA GLY A 142 -11.16 1.08 11.22
C GLY A 142 -11.87 1.98 10.21
N LEU A 143 -11.41 2.08 8.96
CA LEU A 143 -12.04 2.88 7.92
C LEU A 143 -13.30 2.21 7.35
N PRO A 144 -14.20 2.97 6.71
CA PRO A 144 -15.24 2.41 5.88
C PRO A 144 -14.62 1.81 4.59
N LEU A 145 -14.18 0.57 4.66
CA LEU A 145 -13.53 -0.14 3.56
C LEU A 145 -14.54 -0.73 2.56
N GLU A 146 -14.24 -0.60 1.28
CA GLU A 146 -15.02 -1.20 0.19
C GLU A 146 -14.14 -2.14 -0.65
N ASP A 147 -14.67 -3.29 -1.04
CA ASP A 147 -13.97 -4.19 -1.97
C ASP A 147 -13.94 -3.58 -3.38
N VAL A 148 -12.80 -3.71 -4.07
CA VAL A 148 -12.59 -3.20 -5.42
C VAL A 148 -11.64 -4.12 -6.19
N SER A 149 -11.96 -4.39 -7.46
CA SER A 149 -11.04 -5.02 -8.40
C SER A 149 -10.14 -3.94 -9.01
N LEU A 150 -8.87 -3.92 -8.60
CA LEU A 150 -7.87 -3.00 -9.09
C LEU A 150 -7.27 -3.55 -10.39
N ILE A 151 -7.21 -2.71 -11.43
CA ILE A 151 -6.42 -2.95 -12.64
C ILE A 151 -5.46 -1.77 -12.77
N LEU A 152 -4.18 -2.00 -12.49
CA LEU A 152 -3.14 -0.98 -12.53
C LEU A 152 -2.55 -0.88 -13.94
N GLY A 153 -2.53 0.33 -14.51
CA GLY A 153 -1.97 0.65 -15.84
C GLY A 153 -0.84 1.66 -15.83
#